data_AF-A0A059UGG7-F1
#
_entry.id   AF-A0A059UGG7-F1
#
_cell.length_a   1.000
_cell.length_b   1.000
_cell.length_c   1.000
_cell.angle_alpha   90.00
_cell.angle_beta   90.00
_cell.angle_gamma   90.00
#
_symmetry.space_group_name_H-M   'P 1'
#
loop_
_entity.id
_entity.type
_entity.pdbx_description
1 polymer ?
#
loop_
_entity_poly.entity_id
_entity_poly.type
_entity_poly.pdbx_seq_one_letter_code
_entity_poly.pdbx_strand_id
1 'polypeptide(L)'
;KETIFDAGLTDLSVYFDNNVTAELQNNGHTVQATFKTGKSNISGGYLQSQFRTVQMHFHWGSDDSHGSEHQVSGRKYPMEIHIVHFNVYKYSSISMAMKEP
;
A
#
# COMPACT_ATOMS: atom_id res chain seq x y z
N LYS A 1 7.95 7.19 18.08
CA LYS A 1 9.24 6.85 17.43
C LYS A 1 9.81 8.13 16.87
N GLU A 2 11.08 8.39 17.10
CA GLU A 2 11.78 9.52 16.46
C GLU A 2 12.15 9.13 15.03
N THR A 3 12.06 10.09 14.10
CA THR A 3 12.45 9.89 12.70
C THR A 3 13.88 10.39 12.50
N ILE A 4 14.72 9.58 11.87
CA ILE A 4 16.10 9.93 11.52
C ILE A 4 16.15 10.15 10.01
N PHE A 5 16.75 11.26 9.57
CA PHE A 5 16.99 11.50 8.16
C PHE A 5 18.07 10.56 7.64
N ASP A 6 17.78 9.86 6.53
CA ASP A 6 18.71 8.98 5.84
C ASP A 6 18.94 9.49 4.41
N ALA A 7 20.12 10.04 4.16
CA ALA A 7 20.53 10.54 2.84
C ALA A 7 20.84 9.43 1.83
N GLY A 8 20.94 8.17 2.27
CA GLY A 8 21.17 7.01 1.41
C GLY A 8 19.91 6.48 0.72
N LEU A 9 18.73 6.96 1.11
CA LEU A 9 17.48 6.58 0.45
C LEU A 9 17.41 7.20 -0.94
N THR A 10 17.21 6.33 -1.94
CA THR A 10 16.89 6.76 -3.30
C THR A 10 15.46 7.30 -3.37
N ASP A 11 15.14 8.04 -4.43
CA ASP A 11 13.77 8.49 -4.65
C ASP A 11 12.81 7.29 -4.78
N LEU A 12 11.63 7.42 -4.16
CA LEU A 12 10.55 6.48 -4.38
C LEU A 12 9.97 6.70 -5.78
N SER A 13 10.09 5.69 -6.63
CA SER A 13 9.50 5.68 -7.96
C SER A 13 8.15 4.96 -7.93
N VAL A 14 7.09 5.68 -8.32
CA VAL A 14 5.72 5.17 -8.37
C VAL A 14 5.23 5.24 -9.81
N TYR A 15 4.86 4.08 -10.34
CA TYR A 15 4.26 3.97 -11.66
C TYR A 15 2.92 3.25 -11.54
N PHE A 16 1.83 3.97 -11.76
CA PHE A 16 0.49 3.41 -11.82
C PHE A 16 -0.04 3.52 -13.24
N ASP A 17 -0.56 2.41 -13.76
CA ASP A 17 -1.21 2.40 -15.06
C ASP A 17 -2.46 3.28 -15.01
N ASN A 18 -2.62 4.12 -16.04
CA ASN A 18 -3.78 5.02 -16.15
C ASN A 18 -5.11 4.26 -16.33
N ASN A 19 -5.05 3.00 -16.80
CA ASN A 19 -6.21 2.17 -17.05
C ASN A 19 -5.99 0.78 -16.45
N VAL A 20 -6.79 0.45 -15.43
CA VAL A 20 -6.79 -0.85 -14.77
C VAL A 20 -8.22 -1.34 -14.59
N THR A 21 -8.40 -2.65 -14.62
CA THR A 21 -9.64 -3.31 -14.19
C THR A 21 -9.43 -3.76 -12.75
N ALA A 22 -10.34 -3.40 -11.87
CA ALA A 22 -10.35 -3.84 -10.49
C ALA A 22 -11.70 -4.42 -10.12
N GLU A 23 -11.69 -5.43 -9.25
CA GLU A 23 -12.88 -5.93 -8.58
C GLU A 23 -13.05 -5.18 -7.26
N LEU A 24 -14.18 -4.50 -7.10
CA LEU A 24 -14.54 -3.82 -5.85
C LEU A 24 -15.38 -4.75 -4.98
N GLN A 25 -14.98 -4.92 -3.73
CA GLN A 25 -15.67 -5.76 -2.76
C GLN A 25 -15.80 -5.05 -1.42
N ASN A 26 -16.99 -5.11 -0.83
CA ASN A 26 -17.16 -4.95 0.62
C ASN A 26 -16.95 -6.32 1.26
N ASN A 27 -15.89 -6.47 2.05
CA ASN A 27 -15.54 -7.74 2.69
C ASN A 27 -16.00 -7.83 4.16
N GLY A 28 -16.87 -6.93 4.61
CA GLY A 28 -17.34 -6.82 5.99
C GLY A 28 -16.44 -5.97 6.90
N HIS A 29 -15.25 -5.58 6.44
CA HIS A 29 -14.29 -4.77 7.19
C HIS A 29 -13.87 -3.48 6.48
N THR A 30 -13.76 -3.52 5.15
CA THR A 30 -13.38 -2.39 4.30
C THR A 30 -14.06 -2.50 2.94
N VAL A 31 -13.99 -1.42 2.17
CA VAL A 31 -14.06 -1.49 0.71
C VAL A 31 -12.65 -1.78 0.19
N GLN A 32 -12.50 -2.86 -0.57
CA GLN A 32 -11.24 -3.25 -1.20
C GLN A 32 -11.38 -3.26 -2.71
N ALA A 33 -10.42 -2.65 -3.41
CA ALA A 33 -10.24 -2.81 -4.85
C ALA A 33 -9.12 -3.81 -5.11
N THR A 34 -9.41 -4.93 -5.75
CA THR A 34 -8.42 -5.93 -6.15
C THR A 34 -8.11 -5.78 -7.64
N PHE A 35 -6.89 -5.36 -7.97
CA PHE A 35 -6.49 -5.12 -9.36
C PHE A 35 -6.34 -6.43 -10.13
N LYS A 36 -7.04 -6.57 -11.26
CA LYS A 36 -7.04 -7.76 -12.12
C LYS A 36 -6.15 -7.59 -13.35
N THR A 37 -5.95 -6.35 -13.77
CA THR A 37 -5.11 -5.98 -14.91
C THR A 37 -4.18 -4.84 -14.51
N GLY A 38 -3.22 -4.56 -15.39
CA GLY A 38 -2.20 -3.54 -15.17
C GLY A 38 -0.92 -4.10 -14.54
N LYS A 39 0.14 -3.33 -14.69
CA LYS A 39 1.49 -3.57 -14.15
C LYS A 39 1.96 -2.36 -13.34
N SER A 40 1.06 -1.80 -12.55
CA SER A 40 1.34 -0.77 -11.55
C SER A 40 2.38 -1.25 -10.53
N ASN A 41 3.50 -0.54 -10.39
CA ASN A 41 4.60 -0.94 -9.53
C ASN A 41 5.21 0.24 -8.76
N ILE A 42 5.85 -0.08 -7.65
CA ILE A 42 6.73 0.83 -6.90
C ILE A 42 8.15 0.25 -6.81
N SER A 43 9.14 1.13 -6.70
CA SER A 43 10.57 0.80 -6.53
C SER A 43 11.34 1.98 -5.95
N GLY A 44 12.61 1.80 -5.61
CA GLY A 44 13.42 2.85 -4.98
C GLY A 44 13.09 3.02 -3.49
N GLY A 45 13.49 4.13 -2.88
CA GLY A 45 13.45 4.27 -1.43
C GLY A 45 14.32 3.20 -0.77
N TYR A 46 13.72 2.46 0.16
CA TYR A 46 14.34 1.31 0.84
C TYR A 46 14.04 -0.04 0.17
N LEU A 47 13.32 -0.06 -0.95
CA LEU A 47 12.90 -1.29 -1.62
C LEU A 47 14.06 -1.88 -2.43
N GLN A 48 14.45 -3.11 -2.12
CA GLN A 48 15.53 -3.85 -2.81
C GLN A 48 15.12 -4.39 -4.20
N SER A 49 13.86 -4.28 -4.56
CA SER A 49 13.27 -4.81 -5.79
C SER A 49 12.08 -3.95 -6.19
N GLN A 50 11.51 -4.24 -7.36
CA GLN A 50 10.24 -3.67 -7.77
C GLN A 50 9.08 -4.52 -7.20
N PHE A 51 8.08 -3.82 -6.66
CA PHE A 51 6.91 -4.41 -6.03
C PHE A 51 5.67 -4.09 -6.87
N ARG A 52 4.86 -5.11 -7.17
CA ARG A 52 3.63 -4.96 -7.96
C ARG A 52 2.43 -4.71 -7.07
N THR A 53 1.63 -3.73 -7.44
CA THR A 53 0.35 -3.41 -6.80
C THR A 53 -0.64 -4.56 -6.98
N VAL A 54 -1.37 -4.92 -5.92
CA VAL A 54 -2.36 -6.01 -5.96
C VAL A 54 -3.73 -5.58 -5.49
N GLN A 55 -3.80 -4.70 -4.51
CA GLN A 55 -5.05 -4.16 -3.99
C GLN A 55 -4.83 -2.78 -3.40
N MET A 56 -5.94 -2.08 -3.20
CA MET A 56 -6.02 -0.95 -2.30
C MET A 56 -7.26 -1.06 -1.42
N HIS A 57 -7.19 -0.53 -0.21
CA HIS A 57 -8.31 -0.46 0.71
C HIS A 57 -8.18 0.75 1.65
N PHE A 58 -9.23 1.02 2.42
CA PHE A 58 -9.32 2.20 3.27
C PHE A 58 -9.60 1.82 4.72
N HIS A 59 -9.14 2.65 5.63
CA HIS A 59 -9.53 2.65 7.03
C HIS A 59 -10.12 4.01 7.37
N TRP A 60 -11.28 4.05 8.00
CA TRP A 60 -11.97 5.29 8.36
C TRP A 60 -12.67 5.18 9.72
N GLY A 61 -12.94 6.32 10.33
CA GLY A 61 -13.61 6.42 11.62
C GLY A 61 -15.12 6.56 11.52
N SER A 62 -15.76 6.68 12.68
CA SER A 62 -17.19 7.02 12.77
C SER A 62 -17.48 8.48 12.47
N ASP A 63 -16.47 9.36 12.54
CA ASP A 63 -16.54 10.78 12.24
C ASP A 63 -15.18 11.30 11.74
N ASP A 64 -15.14 12.58 11.35
CA ASP A 64 -13.95 13.20 10.75
C ASP A 64 -12.80 13.48 11.75
N SER A 65 -12.98 13.19 13.05
CA SER A 65 -11.92 13.41 14.04
C SER A 65 -10.89 12.28 14.08
N HIS A 66 -11.21 11.10 13.52
CA HIS A 66 -10.34 9.92 13.56
C HIS A 66 -10.61 8.93 12.42
N GLY A 67 -9.73 7.93 12.26
CA GLY A 67 -9.94 6.83 11.31
C GLY A 67 -8.66 6.22 10.76
N SER A 68 -7.58 6.99 10.67
CA SER A 68 -6.27 6.48 10.32
C SER A 68 -5.76 5.48 11.36
N GLU A 69 -5.03 4.47 10.89
CA GLU A 69 -4.34 3.51 11.74
C GLU A 69 -3.05 4.15 12.28
N HIS A 70 -2.27 4.76 11.39
CA HIS A 70 -1.07 5.51 11.74
C HIS A 70 -1.41 6.90 12.31
N GLN A 71 -0.44 7.45 13.05
CA GLN A 71 -0.52 8.77 13.68
C GLN A 71 0.78 9.53 13.44
N VAL A 72 0.66 10.84 13.21
CA VAL A 72 1.82 11.74 13.09
C VAL A 72 1.84 12.64 14.32
N SER A 73 2.90 12.53 15.13
CA SER A 73 3.02 13.30 16.38
C SER A 73 1.79 13.19 17.30
N GLY A 74 1.19 12.00 17.38
CA GLY A 74 0.00 11.71 18.19
C GLY A 74 -1.34 12.13 17.56
N ARG A 75 -1.33 12.71 16.35
CA ARG A 75 -2.55 13.11 15.64
C ARG A 75 -3.03 12.00 14.69
N LYS A 76 -4.31 11.64 14.81
CA LYS A 76 -5.05 10.82 13.83
C LYS A 76 -5.63 11.67 12.71
N TYR A 77 -5.89 11.03 11.58
CA TYR A 77 -6.55 11.59 10.42
C TYR A 77 -7.90 10.89 10.17
N PRO A 78 -8.84 11.49 9.42
CA PRO A 78 -10.18 10.93 9.20
C PRO A 78 -10.18 9.57 8.49
N MET A 79 -9.18 9.35 7.62
CA MET A 79 -9.08 8.15 6.79
C MET A 79 -7.62 7.88 6.43
N GLU A 80 -7.30 6.62 6.22
CA GLU A 80 -6.02 6.15 5.69
C GLU A 80 -6.26 5.21 4.51
N ILE A 81 -5.45 5.34 3.46
CA ILE A 81 -5.45 4.43 2.32
C ILE A 81 -4.22 3.52 2.40
N HIS A 82 -4.45 2.23 2.23
CA HIS A 82 -3.38 1.26 2.05
C HIS A 82 -3.39 0.80 0.59
N ILE A 83 -2.25 0.95 -0.08
CA ILE A 83 -2.01 0.37 -1.41
C ILE A 83 -0.99 -0.75 -1.22
N VAL A 84 -1.45 -1.99 -1.38
CA VAL A 84 -0.66 -3.18 -1.07
C VAL A 84 0.07 -3.65 -2.31
N HIS A 85 1.33 -4.01 -2.12
CA HIS A 85 2.22 -4.48 -3.17
C HIS A 85 2.96 -5.76 -2.71
N PHE A 86 3.46 -6.56 -3.65
CA PHE A 86 4.36 -7.68 -3.32
C PHE A 86 5.54 -7.77 -4.29
N ASN A 87 6.65 -8.36 -3.83
CA ASN A 87 7.86 -8.54 -4.63
C ASN A 87 7.68 -9.68 -5.64
N VAL A 88 7.35 -9.33 -6.88
CA VAL A 88 7.13 -10.28 -7.99
C VAL A 88 8.39 -10.98 -8.48
N TYR A 89 9.58 -10.46 -8.14
CA TYR A 89 10.85 -11.08 -8.53
C TYR A 89 11.28 -12.15 -7.55
N LYS A 90 10.87 -12.05 -6.27
CA LYS A 90 11.20 -13.02 -5.23
C LYS A 90 10.11 -14.08 -5.05
N TYR A 91 8.85 -13.74 -5.30
CA TYR A 91 7.71 -14.62 -5.01
C TYR A 91 6.79 -14.77 -6.21
N SER A 92 6.32 -15.99 -6.46
CA SER A 92 5.38 -16.29 -7.54
C SER A 92 3.93 -15.89 -7.24
N SER A 93 3.60 -15.59 -5.98
CA SER A 93 2.27 -15.15 -5.58
C SER A 93 2.30 -14.31 -4.30
N ILE A 94 1.26 -13.50 -4.09
CA ILE A 94 1.08 -12.77 -2.83
C ILE A 94 0.95 -13.71 -1.63
N SER A 95 0.29 -14.87 -1.79
CA SER A 95 0.14 -15.86 -0.73
C SER A 95 1.48 -16.41 -0.22
N MET A 96 2.48 -16.51 -1.10
CA MET A 96 3.85 -16.85 -0.70
C MET A 96 4.54 -15.66 -0.05
N ALA A 97 4.41 -14.46 -0.64
CA ALA A 97 5.02 -13.25 -0.08
C ALA A 97 4.53 -12.94 1.34
N MET A 98 3.27 -13.21 1.67
CA MET A 98 2.68 -12.99 3.00
C MET A 98 3.27 -13.90 4.10
N LYS A 99 3.99 -14.96 3.74
CA LYS A 99 4.60 -15.88 4.72
C LYS A 99 6.00 -15.43 5.13
N GLU A 100 6.45 -14.32 4.59
CA GLU A 100 7.83 -13.88 4.64
C GLU A 100 7.93 -12.51 5.30
N PRO A 101 9.09 -12.19 5.91
CA PRO A 101 9.34 -10.86 6.47
C PRO A 101 9.32 -9.74 5.42
#